data_AF-A0A3L5TU12-F1
#
_entry.id   AF-A0A3L5TU12-F1
#
_cell.length_a   1.000
_cell.length_b   1.000
_cell.length_c   1.000
_cell.angle_alpha   90.00
_cell.angle_beta   90.00
_cell.angle_gamma   90.00
#
_symmetry.space_group_name_H-M   'P 1'
#
loop_
_entity.id
_entity.type
_entity.pdbx_description
1 polymer ?
#
loop_
_entity_poly.entity_id
_entity_poly.type
_entity_poly.pdbx_seq_one_letter_code
_entity_poly.pdbx_strand_id
1 'polypeptide(L)'
;MVLPIVKLVTLLIRQFSRPVVHRLTVSASRHPKFRSVIVLIAQKYHSMDFSTPAEPLSTDEAMNLGTKLLGEALVYGVSASFLLYEYNRSLKNERTKKERRKYEIGKLQKEIQEHGLIIEGLKRQMLELQVKNL
;
A
#
# COMPACT_ATOMS: atom_id res chain seq x y z
N MET A 1 0.32 -0.78 15.55
CA MET A 1 -0.57 0.39 15.34
C MET A 1 -1.22 0.31 13.95
N VAL A 2 -2.18 -0.60 13.73
CA VAL A 2 -2.81 -0.86 12.40
C VAL A 2 -4.26 -0.32 12.32
N LEU A 3 -4.79 0.15 13.45
CA LEU A 3 -6.20 0.53 13.61
C LEU A 3 -6.66 1.82 12.89
N PRO A 4 -5.82 2.86 12.66
CA PRO A 4 -6.31 4.11 12.05
C PRO A 4 -6.69 3.97 10.57
N ILE A 5 -5.88 3.26 9.79
CA ILE A 5 -6.07 3.14 8.33
C ILE A 5 -7.28 2.27 8.01
N VAL A 6 -7.47 1.16 8.72
CA VAL A 6 -8.63 0.27 8.53
C VAL A 6 -9.95 0.99 8.82
N LYS A 7 -9.98 1.85 9.85
CA LYS A 7 -11.15 2.69 10.16
C LYS A 7 -11.40 3.74 9.08
N LEU A 8 -10.36 4.33 8.51
CA LEU A 8 -10.50 5.28 7.39
C LEU A 8 -11.03 4.61 6.13
N VAL A 9 -10.54 3.41 5.79
CA VAL A 9 -11.04 2.64 4.64
C VAL A 9 -12.51 2.26 4.85
N THR A 10 -12.88 1.75 6.02
CA THR A 10 -14.29 1.40 6.32
C THR A 10 -15.21 2.62 6.37
N LEU A 11 -14.73 3.77 6.84
CA LEU A 11 -15.47 5.04 6.78
C LEU A 11 -15.60 5.57 5.34
N LEU A 12 -14.56 5.50 4.52
CA LEU A 12 -14.60 5.92 3.11
C LEU A 12 -15.60 5.09 2.31
N ILE A 13 -15.62 3.78 2.53
CA ILE A 13 -16.62 2.87 1.93
C ILE A 13 -18.03 3.36 2.29
N ARG A 14 -18.27 3.70 3.57
CA ARG A 14 -19.60 4.12 4.04
C ARG A 14 -19.98 5.53 3.55
N GLN A 15 -19.02 6.45 3.47
CA GLN A 15 -19.26 7.87 3.18
C GLN A 15 -19.36 8.15 1.68
N PHE A 16 -18.61 7.44 0.84
CA PHE A 16 -18.66 7.62 -0.62
C PHE A 16 -19.76 6.80 -1.28
N SER A 17 -20.21 5.70 -0.67
CA SER A 17 -21.23 4.83 -1.28
C SER A 17 -22.53 5.57 -1.60
N ARG A 18 -23.09 6.39 -0.70
CA ARG A 18 -24.36 7.09 -0.95
C ARG A 18 -24.30 8.24 -1.98
N PRO A 19 -23.39 9.24 -1.87
CA PRO A 19 -23.37 10.36 -2.80
C PRO A 19 -22.86 9.97 -4.19
N VAL A 20 -21.94 9.00 -4.29
CA VAL A 20 -21.44 8.51 -5.59
C VAL A 20 -22.52 7.70 -6.29
N VAL A 21 -23.21 6.80 -5.56
CA VAL A 21 -24.33 6.04 -6.13
C VAL A 21 -25.42 6.96 -6.63
N HIS A 22 -25.79 8.00 -5.87
CA HIS A 22 -26.81 8.96 -6.29
C HIS A 22 -26.42 9.74 -7.57
N ARG A 23 -25.16 10.20 -7.66
CA ARG A 23 -24.69 10.92 -8.86
C ARG A 23 -24.57 10.03 -10.09
N LEU A 24 -24.14 8.79 -9.88
CA LEU A 24 -24.05 7.80 -10.96
C LEU A 24 -25.42 7.34 -11.44
N THR A 25 -26.41 7.15 -10.55
CA THR A 25 -27.79 6.84 -10.96
C THR A 25 -28.41 7.97 -11.77
N VAL A 26 -28.25 9.23 -11.33
CA VAL A 26 -28.73 10.40 -12.09
C VAL A 26 -28.06 10.48 -13.46
N SER A 27 -26.77 10.15 -13.56
CA SER A 27 -26.03 10.16 -14.82
C SER A 27 -26.42 8.99 -15.75
N ALA A 28 -26.72 7.82 -15.18
CA ALA A 28 -27.21 6.65 -15.90
C ALA A 28 -28.62 6.81 -16.44
N SER A 29 -29.49 7.52 -15.72
CA SER A 29 -30.82 7.87 -16.23
C SER A 29 -30.76 8.88 -17.39
N ARG A 30 -29.70 9.69 -17.49
CA ARG A 30 -29.53 10.69 -18.55
C ARG A 30 -28.93 10.14 -19.85
N HIS A 31 -28.15 9.06 -19.79
CA HIS A 31 -27.46 8.51 -20.95
C HIS A 31 -27.85 7.04 -21.20
N PRO A 32 -28.57 6.72 -22.30
CA PRO A 32 -29.04 5.37 -22.58
C PRO A 32 -27.91 4.36 -22.77
N LYS A 33 -26.79 4.78 -23.37
CA LYS A 33 -25.58 3.93 -23.50
C LYS A 33 -24.98 3.55 -22.15
N PHE A 34 -24.97 4.49 -21.20
CA PHE A 34 -24.42 4.27 -19.87
C PHE A 34 -25.34 3.36 -19.04
N ARG A 35 -26.67 3.52 -19.16
CA ARG A 35 -27.66 2.60 -18.59
C ARG A 35 -27.43 1.16 -19.03
N SER A 36 -27.25 0.92 -20.34
CA SER A 36 -27.03 -0.43 -20.87
C SER A 36 -25.76 -1.09 -20.31
N VAL A 37 -24.66 -0.32 -20.16
CA VAL A 37 -23.41 -0.82 -19.58
C VAL A 37 -23.59 -1.19 -18.10
N ILE A 38 -24.26 -0.34 -17.31
CA ILE A 38 -24.51 -0.60 -15.89
C ILE A 38 -25.39 -1.84 -15.69
N VAL A 39 -26.47 -1.95 -16.46
CA VAL A 39 -27.37 -3.11 -16.42
C VAL A 39 -26.64 -4.39 -16.82
N LEU A 40 -25.78 -4.35 -17.84
CA LEU A 40 -24.98 -5.52 -18.25
C LEU A 40 -24.02 -5.96 -17.15
N ILE A 41 -23.32 -5.01 -16.51
CA ILE A 41 -22.42 -5.31 -15.38
C ILE A 41 -23.21 -5.94 -14.22
N ALA A 42 -24.37 -5.40 -13.89
CA ALA A 42 -25.21 -5.91 -12.81
C ALA A 42 -25.76 -7.31 -13.11
N GLN A 43 -26.25 -7.54 -14.32
CA GLN A 43 -26.76 -8.85 -14.74
C GLN A 43 -25.65 -9.89 -14.80
N LYS A 44 -24.46 -9.52 -15.32
CA LYS A 44 -23.31 -10.42 -15.33
C LYS A 44 -22.87 -10.78 -13.90
N TYR A 45 -22.80 -9.79 -13.01
CA TYR A 45 -22.47 -10.02 -11.61
C TYR A 45 -23.49 -10.95 -10.93
N HIS A 46 -24.78 -10.72 -11.14
CA HIS A 46 -25.83 -11.58 -10.61
C HIS A 46 -25.79 -13.01 -11.19
N SER A 47 -25.52 -13.16 -12.49
CA SER A 47 -25.40 -14.48 -13.12
C SER A 47 -24.21 -15.30 -12.63
N MET A 48 -23.19 -14.64 -12.07
CA MET A 48 -22.05 -15.32 -11.42
C MET A 48 -22.35 -15.69 -9.96
N ASP A 49 -23.43 -15.16 -9.38
CA ASP A 49 -23.86 -15.51 -8.04
C ASP A 49 -24.68 -16.81 -8.11
N PHE A 50 -24.02 -17.95 -7.92
CA PHE A 50 -24.62 -19.29 -7.97
C PHE A 50 -25.67 -19.54 -6.86
N SER A 51 -25.86 -18.57 -5.96
CA SER A 51 -26.67 -18.68 -4.74
C SER A 51 -28.15 -18.33 -4.95
N THR A 52 -28.48 -17.62 -6.03
CA THR A 52 -29.86 -17.16 -6.32
C THR A 52 -30.40 -17.81 -7.59
N PRO A 53 -31.63 -18.36 -7.59
CA PRO A 53 -32.28 -18.84 -8.81
C PRO A 53 -32.33 -17.70 -9.83
N ALA A 54 -31.79 -17.96 -11.03
CA ALA A 54 -31.41 -16.96 -12.03
C ALA A 54 -32.60 -16.34 -12.78
N GLU A 55 -33.48 -15.63 -12.08
CA GLU A 55 -34.38 -14.68 -12.73
C GLU A 55 -33.60 -13.39 -13.06
N PRO A 56 -33.70 -12.87 -14.30
CA PRO A 56 -33.02 -11.64 -14.66
C PRO A 56 -33.53 -10.48 -13.82
N LEU A 57 -32.61 -9.72 -13.20
CA LEU A 57 -32.96 -8.55 -12.39
C LEU A 57 -33.87 -7.59 -13.16
N SER A 58 -34.85 -7.03 -12.45
CA SER A 58 -35.61 -5.89 -12.94
C SER A 58 -34.66 -4.74 -13.31
N THR A 59 -35.06 -3.92 -14.28
CA THR A 59 -34.18 -2.86 -14.81
C THR A 59 -33.76 -1.87 -13.71
N ASP A 60 -34.63 -1.61 -12.74
CA ASP A 60 -34.35 -0.70 -11.63
C ASP A 60 -33.39 -1.31 -10.60
N GLU A 61 -33.52 -2.62 -10.35
CA GLU A 61 -32.62 -3.37 -9.46
C GLU A 61 -31.23 -3.51 -10.07
N ALA A 62 -31.15 -3.84 -11.36
CA ALA A 62 -29.90 -3.90 -12.12
C ALA A 62 -29.21 -2.53 -12.14
N MET A 63 -29.99 -1.45 -12.26
CA MET A 63 -29.46 -0.09 -12.18
C MET A 63 -28.87 0.24 -10.80
N ASN A 64 -29.58 -0.10 -9.72
CA ASN A 64 -29.09 0.15 -8.37
C ASN A 64 -27.84 -0.68 -8.05
N LEU A 65 -27.86 -1.97 -8.38
CA LEU A 65 -26.74 -2.88 -8.17
C LEU A 65 -25.51 -2.47 -8.98
N GLY A 66 -25.67 -2.25 -10.28
CA GLY A 66 -24.56 -1.89 -11.16
C GLY A 66 -23.94 -0.54 -10.80
N THR A 67 -24.75 0.42 -10.36
CA THR A 67 -24.27 1.72 -9.89
C THR A 67 -23.46 1.60 -8.60
N LYS A 68 -23.91 0.76 -7.67
CA LYS A 68 -23.18 0.45 -6.43
C LYS A 68 -21.83 -0.21 -6.75
N LEU A 69 -21.83 -1.23 -7.61
CA LEU A 69 -20.61 -1.93 -8.04
C LEU A 69 -19.61 -0.98 -8.71
N LEU A 70 -20.08 -0.07 -9.56
CA LEU A 70 -19.21 0.91 -10.23
C LEU A 70 -18.60 1.91 -9.23
N GLY A 71 -19.39 2.38 -8.26
CA GLY A 71 -18.89 3.25 -7.20
C GLY A 71 -17.83 2.56 -6.32
N GLU A 72 -18.07 1.31 -5.94
CA GLU A 72 -17.11 0.50 -5.18
C GLU A 72 -15.83 0.24 -5.98
N ALA A 73 -15.94 -0.12 -7.25
CA ALA A 73 -14.79 -0.35 -8.13
C ALA A 73 -13.90 0.90 -8.28
N LEU A 74 -14.49 2.09 -8.38
CA LEU A 74 -13.73 3.34 -8.45
C LEU A 74 -12.97 3.61 -7.14
N VAL A 75 -13.64 3.47 -5.99
CA VAL A 75 -13.01 3.69 -4.67
C VAL A 75 -11.88 2.68 -4.43
N TYR A 76 -12.12 1.40 -4.72
CA TYR A 76 -11.08 0.37 -4.60
C TYR A 76 -9.95 0.57 -5.59
N GLY A 77 -10.26 0.96 -6.83
CA GLY A 77 -9.25 1.24 -7.85
C GLY A 77 -8.30 2.36 -7.42
N VAL A 78 -8.83 3.51 -7.02
CA VAL A 78 -8.02 4.65 -6.55
C VAL A 78 -7.20 4.27 -5.31
N SER A 79 -7.83 3.57 -4.35
CA SER A 79 -7.15 3.13 -3.13
C SER A 79 -6.01 2.15 -3.40
N ALA A 80 -6.25 1.16 -4.27
CA ALA A 80 -5.25 0.18 -4.66
C ALA A 80 -4.11 0.83 -5.46
N SER A 81 -4.42 1.73 -6.40
CA SER A 81 -3.39 2.48 -7.13
C SER A 81 -2.51 3.32 -6.21
N PHE A 82 -3.09 4.00 -5.22
CA PHE A 82 -2.32 4.76 -4.24
C PHE A 82 -1.43 3.86 -3.37
N LEU A 83 -1.95 2.72 -2.92
CA LEU A 83 -1.19 1.75 -2.14
C LEU A 83 -0.03 1.16 -2.95
N LEU A 84 -0.26 0.77 -4.20
CA LEU A 84 0.77 0.26 -5.09
C LEU A 84 1.84 1.33 -5.39
N TYR A 85 1.42 2.59 -5.57
CA TYR A 85 2.33 3.71 -5.74
C TYR A 85 3.26 3.89 -4.53
N GLU A 86 2.69 3.97 -3.33
CA GLU A 86 3.48 4.13 -2.09
C GLU A 86 4.36 2.90 -1.82
N TYR A 87 3.89 1.69 -2.12
CA TYR A 87 4.69 0.47 -2.03
C TYR A 87 5.92 0.54 -2.95
N ASN A 88 5.72 0.86 -4.22
CA ASN A 88 6.81 1.00 -5.19
C ASN A 88 7.80 2.10 -4.78
N ARG A 89 7.29 3.23 -4.29
CA ARG A 89 8.10 4.34 -3.76
C ARG A 89 8.90 3.91 -2.52
N SER A 90 8.29 3.15 -1.62
CA SER A 90 8.92 2.65 -0.40
C SER A 90 10.09 1.70 -0.71
N LEU A 91 9.91 0.77 -1.66
CA LEU A 91 10.97 -0.14 -2.10
C LEU A 91 12.23 0.58 -2.59
N LYS A 92 12.06 1.70 -3.31
CA LYS A 92 13.19 2.53 -3.77
C LYS A 92 13.96 3.12 -2.59
N ASN A 93 13.25 3.60 -1.58
CA ASN A 93 13.84 4.21 -0.39
C ASN A 93 14.52 3.18 0.52
N GLU A 94 14.02 1.94 0.58
CA GLU A 94 14.63 0.87 1.39
C GLU A 94 15.99 0.43 0.86
N ARG A 95 16.19 0.38 -0.46
CA ARG A 95 17.49 0.01 -1.06
C ARG A 95 18.58 0.99 -0.67
N THR A 96 18.33 2.29 -0.84
CA THR A 96 19.27 3.34 -0.43
C THR A 96 19.52 3.34 1.08
N LYS A 97 18.48 3.08 1.90
CA LYS A 97 18.65 2.93 3.36
C LYS A 97 19.48 1.70 3.75
N LYS A 98 19.38 0.60 3.00
CA LYS A 98 20.19 -0.61 3.22
C LYS A 98 21.65 -0.38 2.82
N GLU A 99 21.88 0.30 1.70
CA GLU A 99 23.23 0.67 1.24
C GLU A 99 23.93 1.63 2.21
N ARG A 100 23.23 2.68 2.68
CA ARG A 100 23.78 3.59 3.69
C ARG A 100 24.15 2.86 4.99
N ARG A 101 23.29 1.97 5.48
CA ARG A 101 23.60 1.15 6.68
C ARG A 101 24.81 0.25 6.47
N LYS A 102 24.94 -0.40 5.32
CA LYS A 102 26.12 -1.21 5.01
C LYS A 102 27.40 -0.37 4.99
N TYR A 103 27.33 0.83 4.41
CA TYR A 103 28.44 1.77 4.39
C TYR A 103 28.85 2.22 5.81
N GLU A 104 27.88 2.60 6.65
CA GLU A 104 28.13 2.99 8.03
C GLU A 104 28.76 1.87 8.86
N ILE A 105 28.25 0.63 8.75
CA ILE A 105 28.82 -0.54 9.43
C ILE A 105 30.26 -0.76 8.98
N GLY A 106 30.54 -0.71 7.67
CA GLY A 106 31.89 -0.88 7.15
C GLY A 106 32.86 0.22 7.62
N LYS A 107 32.37 1.45 7.75
CA LYS A 107 33.17 2.56 8.31
C LYS A 107 33.51 2.32 9.78
N LEU A 108 32.52 1.96 10.60
CA LEU A 108 32.73 1.67 12.02
C LEU A 108 33.68 0.49 12.24
N GLN A 109 33.61 -0.55 11.41
CA GLN A 109 34.53 -1.68 11.48
C GLN A 109 35.98 -1.26 11.20
N LYS A 110 36.21 -0.36 10.23
CA LYS A 110 37.55 0.18 9.96
C LYS A 110 38.09 0.99 11.13
N GLU A 111 37.26 1.85 11.71
CA GLU A 111 37.63 2.68 12.86
C GLU A 111 37.97 1.83 14.09
N ILE A 112 37.20 0.76 14.35
CA ILE A 112 37.50 -0.22 15.40
C ILE A 112 38.85 -0.92 15.14
N GLN A 113 39.12 -1.32 13.89
CA GLN A 113 40.37 -1.98 13.53
C GLN A 113 41.57 -1.05 13.71
N GLU A 114 41.45 0.21 13.27
CA GLU A 114 42.48 1.23 13.42
C GLU A 114 42.77 1.53 14.89
N HIS A 115 41.73 1.70 15.71
CA HIS A 115 41.89 1.86 17.16
C HIS A 115 42.54 0.62 17.81
N GLY A 116 42.22 -0.58 17.35
CA GLY A 116 42.87 -1.82 17.80
C GLY A 116 44.38 -1.82 17.56
N LEU A 117 44.81 -1.41 16.36
CA LEU A 117 46.22 -1.30 16.00
C LEU A 117 46.95 -0.25 16.87
N ILE A 118 46.31 0.89 17.14
CA ILE A 118 46.87 1.93 18.01
C ILE A 118 47.06 1.40 19.43
N ILE A 119 46.08 0.67 19.97
CA ILE A 119 46.16 0.07 21.31
C ILE A 119 47.31 -0.95 21.38
N GLU A 120 47.48 -1.79 20.36
CA GLU A 120 48.60 -2.73 20.30
C GLU A 120 49.95 -2.02 20.24
N GLY A 121 50.06 -0.95 19.45
CA GLY A 121 51.27 -0.13 19.37
C GLY A 121 51.64 0.51 20.71
N LEU A 122 50.67 1.12 21.38
CA LEU A 122 50.87 1.73 22.71
C LEU A 122 51.27 0.68 23.77
N LYS A 123 50.68 -0.51 23.74
CA LYS A 123 51.07 -1.62 24.62
C LYS A 123 52.54 -2.02 24.44
N ARG A 124 53.02 -2.11 23.20
CA ARG A 124 54.44 -2.43 22.92
C ARG A 124 55.37 -1.35 23.47
N GLN A 125 55.05 -0.08 23.26
CA GLN A 125 55.84 1.03 23.80
C GLN A 125 55.92 1.01 25.33
N MET A 126 54.82 0.70 26.03
CA MET A 126 54.85 0.58 27.49
C MET A 126 55.75 -0.57 27.96
N LEU A 127 55.69 -1.74 27.29
CA LEU A 127 56.54 -2.89 27.62
C LEU A 127 58.03 -2.55 27.43
N GLU A 128 58.39 -1.88 26.34
CA GLU A 128 59.77 -1.46 26.09
C GLU A 128 60.28 -0.47 27.15
N LEU A 129 59.43 0.45 27.61
CA LEU A 129 59.78 1.39 28.68
C LEU A 129 59.94 0.71 30.04
N GLN A 130 59.13 -0.29 30.36
CA GLN A 130 59.29 -1.09 31.58
C GLN A 130 60.61 -1.88 31.56
N VAL A 131 60.97 -2.47 30.43
CA VAL A 131 62.21 -3.24 30.28
C VAL A 131 63.45 -2.32 30.37
N LYS A 132 63.38 -1.08 29.86
CA LYS A 132 64.50 -0.12 29.94
C LYS A 132 64.70 0.52 31.32
N ASN A 133 63.69 0.48 32.20
CA ASN A 133 63.75 1.03 33.57
C ASN A 133 64.13 -0.03 34.63
N LEU A 134 64.45 -1.26 34.21
CA LEU A 134 65.01 -2.36 35.01
C LEU A 134 66.51 -2.49 34.71
#